data_AF-A0A5C7X575-F1
#
_entry.id   AF-A0A5C7X575-F1
#
_cell.length_a   1.000
_cell.length_b   1.000
_cell.length_c   1.000
_cell.angle_alpha   90.00
_cell.angle_beta   90.00
_cell.angle_gamma   90.00
#
_symmetry.space_group_name_H-M   'P 1'
#
loop_
_entity.id
_entity.type
_entity.pdbx_description
1 polymer ?
#
loop_
_entity_poly.entity_id
_entity_poly.type
_entity_poly.pdbx_seq_one_letter_code
_entity_poly.pdbx_strand_id
1 'polypeptide(L)'
;MPYRSPQATPLAITAYTATTALGHGRDAQYAALRARRSGLRRNDFGEGAVAAAALDTWIGRVDGVEDVRLPDALAELDCRNNRLAWLALQQDGAFDAAQALGARYGAERVAIVVGTSTSSIG
;
A
#
# COMPACT_ATOMS: atom_id res chain seq x y z
N MET A 1 -6.56 43.72 -12.14
CA MET A 1 -5.33 42.91 -11.98
C MET A 1 -5.75 41.45 -11.99
N PRO A 2 -5.46 40.65 -13.02
CA PRO A 2 -5.77 39.22 -12.98
C PRO A 2 -4.84 38.51 -11.98
N TYR A 3 -5.43 37.72 -11.08
CA TYR A 3 -4.70 36.86 -10.15
C TYR A 3 -4.00 35.76 -10.95
N ARG A 4 -2.66 35.72 -10.89
CA ARG A 4 -1.86 34.67 -11.51
C ARG A 4 -1.60 33.60 -10.46
N SER A 5 -2.19 32.42 -10.64
CA SER A 5 -1.92 31.27 -9.77
C SER A 5 -0.40 31.04 -9.69
N PRO A 6 0.18 30.80 -8.51
CA PRO A 6 1.60 30.47 -8.43
C PRO A 6 1.87 29.22 -9.28
N GLN A 7 2.81 29.34 -10.20
CA GLN A 7 3.27 28.22 -11.02
C GLN A 7 4.12 27.32 -10.12
N ALA A 8 3.56 26.19 -9.69
CA ALA A 8 4.32 25.19 -8.93
C ALA A 8 5.34 24.52 -9.85
N THR A 9 6.58 24.36 -9.37
CA THR A 9 7.57 23.53 -10.05
C THR A 9 7.05 22.09 -10.13
N PRO A 10 7.05 21.44 -11.31
CA PRO A 10 6.61 20.05 -11.44
C PRO A 10 7.40 19.12 -10.51
N LEU A 11 6.71 18.22 -9.82
CA LEU A 11 7.31 17.20 -8.96
C LEU A 11 7.29 15.85 -9.67
N ALA A 12 8.45 15.20 -9.78
CA ALA A 12 8.58 13.89 -10.40
C ALA A 12 8.36 12.76 -9.39
N ILE A 13 7.69 11.69 -9.82
CA ILE A 13 7.65 10.41 -9.11
C ILE A 13 8.84 9.58 -9.61
N THR A 14 9.85 9.42 -8.77
CA THR A 14 11.12 8.74 -9.15
C THR A 14 11.11 7.25 -8.86
N ALA A 15 10.29 6.81 -7.91
CA ALA A 15 10.05 5.41 -7.57
C ALA A 15 8.60 5.26 -7.10
N TYR A 16 7.98 4.12 -7.41
CA TYR A 16 6.64 3.79 -6.94
C TYR A 16 6.43 2.29 -6.92
N THR A 17 5.48 1.85 -6.11
CA THR A 17 4.98 0.47 -6.07
C THR A 17 3.48 0.50 -5.83
N ALA A 18 2.81 -0.61 -6.11
CA ALA A 18 1.39 -0.79 -5.83
C ALA A 18 1.15 -2.23 -5.38
N THR A 19 0.63 -2.38 -4.17
CA THR A 19 0.23 -3.67 -3.60
C THR A 19 -1.28 -3.67 -3.44
N THR A 20 -1.97 -4.49 -4.22
CA THR A 20 -3.45 -4.51 -4.27
C THR A 20 -3.95 -5.94 -4.41
N ALA A 21 -5.28 -6.11 -4.54
CA ALA A 21 -5.88 -7.41 -4.82
C ALA A 21 -5.49 -8.00 -6.19
N LEU A 22 -4.80 -7.22 -7.04
CA LEU A 22 -4.28 -7.69 -8.33
C LEU A 22 -2.88 -8.33 -8.20
N GLY A 23 -2.26 -8.21 -7.03
CA GLY A 23 -0.95 -8.75 -6.69
C GLY A 23 -0.02 -7.69 -6.09
N HIS A 24 1.24 -8.09 -5.93
CA HIS A 24 2.28 -7.27 -5.30
C HIS A 24 3.16 -6.63 -6.36
N GLY A 25 3.36 -5.32 -6.24
CA GLY A 25 4.26 -4.56 -7.10
C GLY A 25 3.68 -4.15 -8.46
N ARG A 26 4.48 -3.35 -9.17
CA ARG A 26 4.08 -2.72 -10.44
C ARG A 26 3.78 -3.73 -11.54
N ASP A 27 4.55 -4.82 -11.63
CA ASP A 27 4.39 -5.81 -12.69
C ASP A 27 3.06 -6.55 -12.59
N ALA A 28 2.66 -6.95 -11.39
CA ALA A 28 1.36 -7.56 -11.15
C ALA A 28 0.22 -6.62 -11.57
N GLN A 29 0.35 -5.34 -11.22
CA GLN A 29 -0.62 -4.33 -11.60
C GLN A 29 -0.70 -4.10 -13.11
N TYR A 30 0.45 -3.95 -13.75
CA TYR A 30 0.53 -3.74 -15.19
C TYR A 30 -0.04 -4.94 -15.94
N ALA A 31 0.34 -6.15 -15.57
CA ALA A 31 -0.15 -7.38 -16.18
C ALA A 31 -1.67 -7.50 -16.06
N ALA A 32 -2.23 -7.22 -14.89
CA ALA A 32 -3.67 -7.31 -14.69
C ALA A 32 -4.46 -6.23 -15.45
N LEU A 33 -3.95 -5.00 -15.49
CA LEU A 33 -4.53 -3.92 -16.30
C LEU A 33 -4.54 -4.28 -17.79
N ARG A 34 -3.41 -4.76 -18.31
CA ARG A 34 -3.29 -5.22 -19.71
C ARG A 34 -4.23 -6.36 -20.04
N ALA A 35 -4.38 -7.31 -19.12
CA ALA A 35 -5.27 -8.45 -19.27
C ALA A 35 -6.75 -8.13 -18.95
N ARG A 36 -7.06 -6.91 -18.48
CA ARG A 36 -8.38 -6.51 -17.97
C ARG A 36 -8.93 -7.49 -16.92
N ARG A 37 -8.07 -8.00 -16.04
CA ARG A 37 -8.48 -8.89 -14.95
C ARG A 37 -8.89 -8.09 -13.73
N SER A 38 -10.00 -8.49 -13.12
CA SER A 38 -10.41 -8.02 -11.80
C SER A 38 -9.59 -8.73 -10.71
N GLY A 39 -9.35 -8.03 -9.60
CA GLY A 39 -8.80 -8.58 -8.36
C GLY A 39 -9.87 -8.87 -7.32
N LEU A 40 -11.14 -8.67 -7.68
CA LEU A 40 -12.26 -8.94 -6.78
C LEU A 40 -12.50 -10.45 -6.68
N ARG A 41 -12.76 -10.89 -5.45
CA ARG A 41 -13.19 -12.25 -5.13
C ARG A 41 -14.46 -12.20 -4.28
N ARG A 42 -15.13 -13.34 -4.14
CA ARG A 42 -16.21 -13.47 -3.15
C ARG A 42 -15.66 -13.20 -1.75
N ASN A 43 -16.45 -12.50 -0.94
CA ASN A 43 -16.06 -12.13 0.41
C ASN A 43 -15.69 -13.38 1.23
N ASP A 44 -14.40 -13.53 1.50
CA ASP A 44 -13.79 -14.58 2.33
C ASP A 44 -13.22 -13.99 3.64
N PHE A 45 -13.56 -12.74 3.96
CA PHE A 45 -13.06 -12.05 5.14
C PHE A 45 -13.91 -12.40 6.36
N GLY A 46 -13.27 -12.79 7.47
CA GLY A 46 -13.95 -13.11 8.74
C GLY A 46 -14.24 -14.58 9.00
N GLU A 47 -13.47 -15.52 8.42
CA GLU A 47 -13.53 -16.94 8.79
C GLU A 47 -13.47 -17.12 10.32
N GLY A 48 -14.53 -17.69 10.91
CA GLY A 48 -14.67 -17.92 12.36
C GLY A 48 -15.57 -16.94 13.12
N ALA A 49 -15.80 -15.73 12.60
CA ALA A 49 -16.98 -14.95 12.98
C ALA A 49 -18.18 -15.53 12.23
N VAL A 50 -19.34 -15.63 12.88
CA VAL A 50 -20.53 -16.37 12.38
C VAL A 50 -20.65 -16.22 10.87
N ALA A 51 -20.42 -17.29 10.10
CA ALA A 51 -20.43 -17.22 8.63
C ALA A 51 -21.76 -16.65 8.08
N ALA A 52 -22.82 -16.70 8.91
CA ALA A 52 -24.11 -16.05 8.68
C ALA A 52 -24.07 -14.50 8.66
N ALA A 53 -22.98 -13.85 9.10
CA ALA A 53 -22.80 -12.40 9.15
C ALA A 53 -21.89 -11.85 8.03
N ALA A 54 -21.24 -12.72 7.24
CA ALA A 54 -20.46 -12.27 6.10
C ALA A 54 -21.39 -11.71 5.02
N LEU A 55 -21.17 -10.45 4.63
CA LEU A 55 -21.94 -9.82 3.56
C LEU A 55 -21.73 -10.59 2.25
N ASP A 56 -22.82 -10.95 1.55
CA ASP A 56 -22.77 -11.48 0.18
C ASP A 56 -22.35 -10.36 -0.78
N THR A 57 -21.04 -10.17 -0.87
CA THR A 57 -20.42 -9.12 -1.66
C THR A 57 -19.10 -9.60 -2.27
N TRP A 58 -18.51 -8.74 -3.10
CA TRP A 58 -17.18 -8.93 -3.64
C TRP A 58 -16.20 -8.01 -2.94
N ILE A 59 -15.01 -8.51 -2.63
CA ILE A 59 -13.96 -7.77 -1.94
C ILE A 59 -12.67 -7.76 -2.74
N GLY A 60 -11.91 -6.67 -2.61
CA GLY A 60 -10.52 -6.59 -3.06
C GLY A 60 -9.59 -6.88 -1.88
N ARG A 61 -9.23 -8.15 -1.69
CA ARG A 61 -8.29 -8.56 -0.65
C ARG A 61 -6.92 -8.82 -1.27
N VAL A 62 -5.87 -8.28 -0.67
CA VAL A 62 -4.48 -8.55 -1.05
C VAL A 62 -4.05 -9.88 -0.45
N ASP A 63 -3.53 -10.79 -1.27
CA ASP A 63 -3.03 -12.09 -0.82
C ASP A 63 -1.75 -11.95 0.01
N GLY A 64 -1.57 -12.83 0.99
CA GLY A 64 -0.34 -12.94 1.80
C GLY A 64 -0.16 -11.85 2.86
N VAL A 65 -1.06 -10.86 2.99
CA VAL A 65 -0.94 -9.82 4.03
C VAL A 65 -1.02 -10.40 5.44
N GLU A 66 -1.86 -11.40 5.64
CA GLU A 66 -2.06 -12.05 6.93
C GLU A 66 -0.82 -12.84 7.39
N ASP A 67 0.02 -13.30 6.47
CA ASP A 67 1.26 -14.05 6.75
C ASP A 67 2.47 -13.14 6.99
N VAL A 68 2.36 -11.85 6.69
CA VAL A 68 3.44 -10.88 6.90
C VAL A 68 3.70 -10.71 8.38
N ARG A 69 4.98 -10.79 8.76
CA ARG A 69 5.45 -10.46 10.10
C ARG A 69 6.27 -9.18 10.04
N LEU A 70 5.95 -8.24 10.91
CA LEU A 70 6.78 -7.06 11.12
C LEU A 70 8.07 -7.46 11.87
N PRO A 71 9.18 -6.74 11.65
CA PRO A 71 10.37 -6.88 12.49
C PRO A 71 10.04 -6.66 13.97
N ASP A 72 10.79 -7.29 14.88
CA ASP A 72 10.55 -7.22 16.33
C ASP A 72 10.48 -5.78 16.86
N ALA A 73 11.31 -4.88 16.33
CA ALA A 73 11.32 -3.46 16.68
C ALA A 73 10.02 -2.72 16.34
N LEU A 74 9.18 -3.29 15.48
CA LEU A 74 7.90 -2.76 15.03
C LEU A 74 6.71 -3.62 15.50
N ALA A 75 6.93 -4.58 16.41
CA ALA A 75 5.88 -5.51 16.85
C ALA A 75 4.68 -4.79 17.48
N GLU A 76 4.88 -3.66 18.16
CA GLU A 76 3.80 -2.85 18.73
C GLU A 76 2.87 -2.23 17.68
N LEU A 77 3.34 -2.15 16.43
CA LEU A 77 2.59 -1.62 15.29
C LEU A 77 1.89 -2.73 14.51
N ASP A 78 1.89 -3.98 15.00
CA ASP A 78 1.39 -5.10 14.25
C ASP A 78 -0.14 -5.06 14.08
N CYS A 79 -0.57 -4.69 12.87
CA CYS A 79 -1.95 -4.74 12.43
C CYS A 79 -1.99 -5.03 10.93
N ARG A 80 -3.16 -5.42 10.41
CA ARG A 80 -3.31 -5.75 8.98
C ARG A 80 -2.90 -4.61 8.05
N ASN A 81 -3.19 -3.37 8.43
CA ASN A 81 -2.82 -2.19 7.63
C ASN A 81 -1.31 -1.96 7.59
N ASN A 82 -0.63 -2.13 8.72
CA ASN A 82 0.82 -1.96 8.81
C ASN A 82 1.57 -3.13 8.17
N ARG A 83 1.04 -4.36 8.26
CA ARG A 83 1.50 -5.51 7.48
C ARG A 83 1.39 -5.26 5.97
N LEU A 84 0.29 -4.67 5.51
CA LEU A 84 0.13 -4.29 4.11
C LEU A 84 1.13 -3.20 3.68
N ALA A 85 1.33 -2.18 4.50
CA ALA A 85 2.33 -1.14 4.25
C ALA A 85 3.75 -1.73 4.19
N TRP A 86 4.08 -2.62 5.13
CA TRP A 86 5.35 -3.34 5.16
C TRP A 86 5.54 -4.21 3.92
N LEU A 87 4.54 -5.02 3.56
CA LEU A 87 4.55 -5.83 2.34
C LEU A 87 4.84 -4.98 1.10
N ALA A 88 4.19 -3.81 1.00
CA ALA A 88 4.39 -2.87 -0.10
C ALA A 88 5.79 -2.27 -0.12
N LEU A 89 6.36 -1.88 1.04
CA LEU A 89 7.71 -1.33 1.13
C LEU A 89 8.78 -2.32 0.63
N GLN A 90 8.53 -3.63 0.77
CA GLN A 90 9.42 -4.67 0.27
C GLN A 90 9.37 -4.87 -1.26
N GLN A 91 8.45 -4.22 -1.98
CA GLN A 91 8.31 -4.38 -3.43
C GLN A 91 9.07 -3.30 -4.21
N ASP A 92 9.46 -3.63 -5.44
CA ASP A 92 9.97 -2.69 -6.45
C ASP A 92 11.19 -1.84 -6.02
N GLY A 93 11.92 -2.24 -4.97
CA GLY A 93 12.99 -1.43 -4.38
C GLY A 93 12.49 -0.16 -3.67
N ALA A 94 11.22 -0.11 -3.24
CA ALA A 94 10.63 1.06 -2.62
C ALA A 94 11.35 1.46 -1.32
N PHE A 95 11.66 0.49 -0.45
CA PHE A 95 12.41 0.76 0.77
C PHE A 95 13.83 1.24 0.50
N ASP A 96 14.53 0.62 -0.46
CA ASP A 96 15.88 1.03 -0.86
C ASP A 96 15.89 2.45 -1.45
N ALA A 97 14.88 2.81 -2.25
CA ALA A 97 14.73 4.15 -2.78
C ALA A 97 14.53 5.19 -1.67
N ALA A 98 13.74 4.87 -0.64
CA ALA A 98 13.56 5.75 0.52
C ALA A 98 14.87 5.92 1.32
N GLN A 99 15.62 4.82 1.54
CA GLN A 99 16.92 4.89 2.19
C GLN A 99 17.94 5.72 1.40
N ALA A 100 17.98 5.56 0.07
CA ALA A 100 18.86 6.34 -0.80
C ALA A 100 18.56 7.85 -0.75
N LEU A 101 17.28 8.23 -0.61
CA LEU A 101 16.90 9.63 -0.40
C LEU A 101 17.39 10.16 0.95
N GLY A 102 17.22 9.39 2.04
CA GLY A 102 17.72 9.74 3.36
C GLY A 102 19.25 9.91 3.39
N ALA A 103 19.97 9.00 2.75
CA ALA A 103 21.43 9.07 2.64
C ALA A 103 21.91 10.27 1.81
N ARG A 104 21.18 10.62 0.74
CA ARG A 104 21.57 11.72 -0.17
C ARG A 104 21.25 13.11 0.38
N TYR A 105 20.11 13.26 1.04
CA TYR A 105 19.57 14.58 1.40
C TYR A 105 19.54 14.85 2.89
N GLY A 106 19.75 13.84 3.74
CA GLY A 106 19.52 13.93 5.18
C GLY A 106 18.05 13.71 5.53
N ALA A 107 17.79 13.04 6.66
CA ALA A 107 16.43 12.72 7.10
C ALA A 107 15.59 13.98 7.38
N GLU A 108 16.22 15.08 7.78
CA GLU A 108 15.60 16.38 8.05
C GLU A 108 15.02 17.05 6.78
N ARG A 109 15.38 16.56 5.59
CA ARG A 109 14.90 17.07 4.30
C ARG A 109 13.98 16.10 3.57
N VAL A 110 13.61 14.99 4.22
CA VAL A 110 12.70 13.97 3.67
C VAL A 110 11.44 13.91 4.52
N ALA A 111 10.30 14.12 3.87
CA ALA A 111 8.99 13.98 4.52
C ALA A 111 8.36 12.63 4.17
N ILE A 112 7.77 11.97 5.17
CA ILE A 112 6.88 10.82 4.97
C ILE A 112 5.46 11.31 5.17
N VAL A 113 4.64 11.22 4.13
CA VAL A 113 3.24 11.62 4.15
C VAL A 113 2.38 10.38 3.92
N VAL A 114 1.53 10.05 4.89
CA VAL A 114 0.68 8.86 4.87
C VAL A 114 -0.78 9.27 4.95
N GLY A 115 -1.62 8.69 4.10
CA GLY A 115 -3.07 8.84 4.14
C GLY A 115 -3.74 7.47 4.33
N THR A 116 -4.69 7.39 5.26
CA THR A 116 -5.55 6.21 5.48
C THR A 116 -6.96 6.66 5.86
N SER A 117 -7.97 5.95 5.36
CA SER A 117 -9.38 6.20 5.70
C SER A 117 -9.97 5.16 6.65
N THR A 118 -9.24 4.07 6.92
CA THR A 118 -9.73 2.93 7.73
C THR A 118 -8.94 2.73 9.02
N SER A 119 -7.83 3.44 9.24
CA SER A 119 -7.08 3.53 10.52
C SER A 119 -7.10 2.26 11.39
N SER A 120 -6.77 1.11 10.81
CA SER A 120 -6.77 -0.22 11.48
C SER A 120 -8.12 -0.77 11.94
N ILE A 121 -9.22 -0.54 11.20
CA ILE A 121 -10.46 -1.30 11.39
C ILE A 121 -10.27 -2.68 10.75
N GLY A 122 -9.94 -3.68 11.58
CA GLY A 122 -9.74 -5.08 11.17
C GLY A 122 -8.90 -5.86 12.15
#